data_AF-A0A8J7JCX1-F1
#
_entry.id   AF-A0A8J7JCX1-F1
#
_cell.length_a   1.000
_cell.length_b   1.000
_cell.length_c   1.000
_cell.angle_alpha   90.00
_cell.angle_beta   90.00
_cell.angle_gamma   90.00
#
_symmetry.space_group_name_H-M   'P 1'
#
loop_
_entity.id
_entity.type
_entity.pdbx_description
1 polymer ?
#
loop_
_entity_poly.entity_id
_entity_poly.type
_entity_poly.pdbx_seq_one_letter_code
_entity_poly.pdbx_strand_id
1 'polypeptide(L)' 'MQVTIQIPDDLEQKLTERASQLNVPLETLILESLVQLVEPSGPDDTPNEVILEGLREGLQQALNGQTIPLSHMWDGIDAE' A
#
# COMPACT_ATOMS: atom_id res chain seq x y z
N MET A 1 17.29 11.30 -21.52
CA MET A 1 16.35 10.25 -21.96
C MET A 1 14.95 10.84 -21.91
N GLN A 2 14.11 10.62 -22.92
CA GLN A 2 12.72 11.10 -22.94
C GLN A 2 11.80 9.89 -23.00
N VAL A 3 10.74 9.89 -22.18
CA VAL A 3 9.72 8.85 -22.13
C VAL A 3 8.39 9.48 -22.52
N THR A 4 7.71 8.92 -23.50
CA THR A 4 6.37 9.37 -23.93
C THR A 4 5.37 8.30 -23.56
N ILE A 5 4.36 8.67 -22.76
CA ILE A 5 3.31 7.77 -22.29
C ILE A 5 1.98 8.31 -22.79
N GLN A 6 1.19 7.45 -23.44
CA GLN A 6 -0.20 7.77 -23.80
C GLN A 6 -1.08 7.33 -22.64
N ILE A 7 -1.78 8.28 -22.01
CA ILE A 7 -2.71 8.01 -20.92
C ILE A 7 -4.10 8.55 -21.27
N PRO A 8 -5.19 7.94 -20.75
CA PRO A 8 -6.54 8.48 -20.89
C PRO A 8 -6.69 9.86 -20.25
N ASP A 9 -7.54 10.72 -20.84
CA ASP A 9 -7.79 12.08 -20.36
C ASP A 9 -8.23 12.13 -18.88
N ASP A 10 -9.04 11.16 -18.43
CA ASP A 10 -9.52 11.10 -17.05
C ASP A 10 -8.38 10.82 -16.06
N LEU A 11 -7.40 10.02 -16.49
CA LEU A 11 -6.22 9.71 -15.69
C LEU A 11 -5.27 10.91 -15.63
N GLU A 12 -5.08 11.62 -16.74
CA GLU A 12 -4.28 12.85 -16.77
C GLU A 12 -4.82 13.90 -15.79
N GLN A 13 -6.15 14.09 -15.76
CA GLN A 13 -6.79 15.03 -14.84
C GLN A 13 -6.55 14.64 -13.37
N LYS A 14 -6.75 13.37 -13.02
CA LYS A 14 -6.51 12.86 -11.65
C LYS A 14 -5.05 13.05 -11.22
N LEU A 15 -4.10 12.78 -12.10
CA LEU A 15 -2.67 12.93 -11.80
C LEU A 15 -2.30 14.41 -11.62
N THR A 16 -2.85 15.28 -12.46
CA THR A 16 -2.63 16.74 -12.36
C THR A 16 -3.19 17.31 -11.07
N GLU A 17 -4.39 16.87 -10.68
CA GLU A 17 -5.00 17.25 -9.41
C GLU A 17 -4.12 16.78 -8.24
N ARG A 18 -3.67 15.52 -8.27
CA ARG A 18 -2.83 14.96 -7.21
C ARG A 18 -1.49 15.69 -7.08
N ALA A 19 -0.85 16.01 -8.19
CA ALA A 19 0.40 16.78 -8.21
C ALA A 19 0.20 18.18 -7.60
N SER A 20 -0.93 18.83 -7.91
CA SER A 20 -1.30 20.12 -7.34
C SER A 20 -1.55 20.04 -5.83
N GLN A 21 -2.24 19.00 -5.35
CA GLN A 21 -2.49 18.78 -3.91
C GLN A 21 -1.19 18.58 -3.13
N LEU A 22 -0.22 17.89 -3.73
CA LEU A 22 1.09 17.62 -3.12
C LEU A 22 2.09 18.76 -3.34
N ASN A 23 1.72 19.78 -4.12
CA ASN A 23 2.56 20.91 -4.50
C ASN A 23 3.89 20.45 -5.14
N VAL A 24 3.80 19.48 -6.06
CA VAL A 24 4.93 18.94 -6.83
C VAL A 24 4.63 19.02 -8.33
N PRO A 25 5.65 19.09 -9.19
CA PRO A 25 5.47 18.94 -10.63
C PRO A 25 4.87 17.57 -10.97
N LEU A 26 3.99 17.52 -11.98
CA LEU A 26 3.40 16.27 -12.47
C LEU A 26 4.47 15.25 -12.87
N GLU A 27 5.54 15.71 -13.51
CA GLU A 27 6.69 14.88 -13.93
C GLU A 27 7.38 14.22 -12.74
N THR A 28 7.57 14.94 -11.63
CA THR A 28 8.17 14.41 -10.40
C THR A 28 7.30 13.31 -9.83
N LEU A 29 5.98 13.55 -9.74
CA LEU A 29 5.03 12.55 -9.24
C LEU A 29 5.04 11.28 -10.09
N ILE A 30 5.07 11.42 -11.42
CA ILE A 30 5.12 10.27 -12.33
C ILE A 30 6.44 9.51 -12.16
N LEU A 31 7.57 10.20 -12.12
CA LEU A 31 8.89 9.58 -11.97
C LEU A 31 9.00 8.82 -10.64
N GLU A 32 8.59 9.41 -9.52
CA GLU A 32 8.60 8.74 -8.22
C GLU A 32 7.70 7.51 -8.20
N SER A 33 6.52 7.59 -8.83
CA SER A 33 5.61 6.44 -8.94
C SER A 33 6.22 5.32 -9.77
N LEU A 34 6.90 5.65 -10.89
CA LEU A 34 7.59 4.67 -11.72
C LEU A 34 8.79 4.05 -10.99
N VAL A 35 9.51 4.83 -10.20
CA VAL A 35 10.59 4.32 -9.33
C VAL A 35 10.02 3.31 -8.35
N GLN A 36 8.94 3.62 -7.65
CA GLN A 36 8.29 2.67 -6.71
C GLN A 36 7.78 1.39 -7.38
N LEU A 37 7.43 1.44 -8.66
CA LEU A 37 6.99 0.25 -9.41
C LEU A 37 8.16 -0.65 -9.85
N VAL A 38 9.34 -0.08 -10.07
CA VAL A 38 10.51 -0.78 -10.63
C VAL A 38 11.54 -1.12 -9.57
N GLU A 39 11.60 -0.34 -8.49
CA GLU A 39 12.40 -0.69 -7.34
C GLU A 39 11.85 -1.98 -6.73
N PRO A 40 12.70 -3.01 -6.56
CA PRO A 40 12.29 -4.18 -5.82
C PRO A 40 11.87 -3.69 -4.43
N SER A 41 10.63 -4.02 -4.06
CA SER A 41 10.19 -3.99 -2.68
C SER A 41 11.31 -4.57 -1.82
N GLY A 42 11.71 -3.84 -0.77
CA GLY A 42 12.89 -4.18 0.02
C GLY A 42 12.85 -5.65 0.45
N PRO A 43 13.99 -6.26 0.80
CA PRO A 43 14.01 -7.66 1.25
C PRO A 43 13.05 -7.94 2.42
N ASP A 44 12.65 -6.90 3.15
CA ASP A 44 11.74 -6.94 4.29
C ASP A 44 10.28 -6.58 3.94
N ASP A 45 9.98 -6.21 2.69
CA ASP A 45 8.63 -5.85 2.27
C ASP A 45 7.78 -7.11 2.11
N THR A 46 6.66 -7.13 2.83
CA THR A 46 5.67 -8.19 2.68
C THR A 46 4.90 -7.98 1.37
N PRO A 47 4.80 -8.98 0.48
CA PRO A 47 4.04 -8.85 -0.75
C PRO A 47 2.58 -8.48 -0.47
N ASN A 48 2.01 -7.61 -1.31
CA ASN A 48 0.61 -7.18 -1.18
C ASN A 48 -0.38 -8.35 -1.11
N GLU A 49 -0.10 -9.45 -1.81
CA GLU A 49 -0.92 -10.66 -1.78
C GLU A 49 -0.95 -11.31 -0.39
N VAL A 50 0.19 -11.36 0.30
CA VAL A 50 0.30 -11.89 1.66
C VAL A 50 -0.42 -10.98 2.65
N ILE A 51 -0.28 -9.66 2.50
CA ILE A 51 -1.01 -8.69 3.32
C ILE A 51 -2.52 -8.85 3.12
N LEU A 52 -2.98 -8.95 1.87
CA LEU A 52 -4.40 -9.04 1.55
C LEU A 52 -5.01 -10.34 2.07
N GLU A 53 -4.30 -11.46 1.96
CA GLU A 53 -4.76 -12.74 2.51
C GLU A 53 -4.85 -12.67 4.04
N GLY A 54 -3.83 -12.16 4.73
CA GLY A 54 -3.85 -12.02 6.19
C GLY A 54 -5.00 -11.11 6.68
N LEU A 55 -5.27 -10.01 5.98
CA LEU A 55 -6.41 -9.14 6.29
C LEU A 55 -7.75 -9.86 6.08
N ARG A 56 -7.89 -10.62 5.00
CA ARG A 56 -9.09 -11.39 4.70
C ARG A 56 -9.35 -12.44 5.78
N GLU A 57 -8.33 -13.20 6.16
CA GLU A 57 -8.40 -14.19 7.23
C GLU A 57 -8.77 -13.57 8.58
N GLY A 58 -8.10 -12.47 8.96
CA GLY A 58 -8.39 -11.76 10.22
C GLY A 58 -9.84 -11.24 10.28
N LEU A 59 -10.35 -10.70 9.18
CA LEU A 59 -11.75 -10.28 9.08
C LEU A 59 -12.72 -11.46 9.19
N GLN A 60 -12.42 -12.60 8.54
CA GLN A 60 -13.24 -13.81 8.67
C GLN A 60 -13.24 -14.35 10.10
N GLN A 61 -12.09 -14.36 10.78
CA GLN A 61 -12.00 -14.77 12.18
C GLN A 61 -12.83 -13.85 13.09
N ALA A 62 -12.71 -12.53 12.90
CA ALA A 62 -13.50 -11.54 13.63
C ALA A 62 -15.00 -11.72 13.46
N LEU A 63 -15.47 -11.91 12.22
CA LEU A 63 -16.89 -12.11 11.92
C LEU A 63 -17.43 -13.42 12.50
N ASN A 64 -16.59 -14.45 12.62
CA ASN A 64 -16.96 -15.74 13.21
C ASN A 64 -16.77 -15.78 14.74
N GLY A 65 -16.42 -14.66 15.38
CA GLY A 65 -16.18 -14.58 16.83
C GLY A 65 -14.90 -15.29 17.29
N GLN A 66 -13.99 -15.63 16.38
CA GLN A 66 -12.69 -16.23 16.66
C GLN A 66 -11.68 -15.14 17.04
N THR A 67 -11.96 -14.41 18.11
CA THR A 67 -11.14 -13.31 18.61
C THR A 67 -10.91 -13.44 20.10
N ILE A 68 -9.75 -12.99 20.57
CA ILE A 68 -9.50 -12.84 22.01
C ILE A 68 -9.68 -11.38 22.42
N PRO A 69 -10.14 -11.09 23.66
CA PRO A 69 -10.13 -9.73 24.16
C PRO A 69 -8.71 -9.19 24.25
N LEU A 70 -8.54 -7.89 23.97
CA LEU A 70 -7.20 -7.26 23.99
C LEU A 70 -6.48 -7.43 25.34
N SER A 71 -7.21 -7.48 26.45
CA SER A 71 -6.64 -7.73 27.78
C SER A 71 -5.94 -9.08 27.91
N HIS A 72 -6.32 -10.06 27.08
CA HIS A 72 -5.76 -11.41 27.04
C HIS A 72 -4.70 -11.59 25.95
N MET A 73 -4.40 -10.55 25.15
CA MET A 73 -3.42 -10.64 24.05
C MET A 73 -2.01 -10.99 24.56
N TRP A 74 -1.68 -10.54 25.76
CA TRP A 74 -0.36 -10.74 26.38
C TRP A 74 -0.27 -12.08 27.11
N ASP A 75 -1.38 -12.81 27.26
CA ASP A 75 -1.38 -14.09 27.96
C ASP A 75 -0.56 -15.11 27.16
N GLY A 76 0.56 -15.58 27.71
CA GLY A 76 1.44 -16.57 27.09
C GLY A 76 2.48 -16.00 26.11
N ILE A 77 2.61 -14.68 26.02
CA ILE A 77 3.79 -14.03 25.42
C ILE A 77 4.71 -13.64 26.58
N ASP A 78 5.77 -14.42 26.79
CA ASP A 78 6.78 -14.11 27.80
C ASP A 78 7.59 -12.88 27.36
N ALA A 79 7.65 -11.86 28.23
CA ALA A 79 8.40 -10.62 28.02
C ALA A 79 9.86 -10.73 28.49
N GLU A 80 10.49 -11.90 28.35
CA GLU A 80 11.89 -12.13 28.72
C GLU A 80 12.88 -11.54 27.70
#